data_AF-A0A5C2HD18-F1
#
_entry.id   AF-A0A5C2HD18-F1
#
_cell.length_a   1.000
_cell.length_b   1.000
_cell.length_c   1.000
_cell.angle_alpha   90.00
_cell.angle_beta   90.00
_cell.angle_gamma   90.00
#
_symmetry.space_group_name_H-M   'P 1'
#
loop_
_entity.id
_entity.type
_entity.pdbx_description
1 polymer ?
#
loop_
_entity_poly.entity_id
_entity_poly.type
_entity_poly.pdbx_seq_one_letter_code
_entity_poly.pdbx_strand_id
1 'polypeptide(L)'
;MAMNEIFKLTDDFGVELKIIPVALNLDKEIYLLHVFEENYNLNKKFIRGELVLIENEIFTSTFADTVHFIEELNLFDTGNNQNKYLDITEYKNTKNLKLKTNTDKNIFISKSEAKAMYKIFNLAFLGYSVATVLEKEFRVTPQILTKLLHDNNLLNK
;
A
#
# COMPACT_ATOMS: atom_id res chain seq x y z
N MET A 1 -3.37 -9.67 -13.95
CA MET A 1 -4.81 -9.51 -13.61
C MET A 1 -5.32 -8.24 -14.29
N ALA A 2 -6.60 -8.18 -14.67
CA ALA A 2 -7.16 -6.98 -15.28
C ALA A 2 -7.18 -5.83 -14.25
N MET A 3 -6.43 -4.76 -14.53
CA MET A 3 -6.04 -3.71 -13.59
C MET A 3 -7.10 -2.59 -13.43
N ASN A 4 -8.39 -2.93 -13.59
CA ASN A 4 -9.49 -1.95 -13.73
C ASN A 4 -10.66 -2.12 -12.74
N GLU A 5 -10.57 -3.02 -11.76
CA GLU A 5 -11.68 -3.22 -10.82
C GLU A 5 -11.57 -2.22 -9.66
N ILE A 6 -12.48 -1.23 -9.68
CA ILE A 6 -12.75 -0.40 -8.51
C ILE A 6 -13.64 -1.23 -7.59
N PHE A 7 -13.09 -1.68 -6.46
CA PHE A 7 -13.89 -2.35 -5.45
C PHE A 7 -14.66 -1.31 -4.64
N LYS A 8 -15.90 -1.64 -4.30
CA LYS A 8 -16.75 -0.78 -3.48
C LYS A 8 -17.12 -1.49 -2.19
N LEU A 9 -17.11 -0.75 -1.09
CA LEU A 9 -17.65 -1.19 0.18
C LEU A 9 -18.33 -0.01 0.88
N THR A 10 -19.03 -0.31 1.96
CA THR A 10 -19.64 0.71 2.82
C THR A 10 -19.04 0.59 4.20
N ASP A 11 -18.59 1.70 4.79
CA ASP A 11 -18.11 1.72 6.16
C ASP A 11 -19.26 1.67 7.19
N ASP A 12 -18.92 1.55 8.48
CA ASP A 12 -19.89 1.45 9.56
C ASP A 12 -20.80 2.69 9.70
N PHE A 13 -20.45 3.79 9.04
CA PHE A 13 -21.21 5.04 9.03
C PHE A 13 -22.06 5.20 7.77
N GLY A 14 -22.11 4.19 6.89
CA GLY A 14 -22.89 4.23 5.65
C GLY A 14 -22.19 4.95 4.50
N VAL A 15 -20.89 5.24 4.60
CA VAL A 15 -20.14 5.93 3.54
C VAL A 15 -19.63 4.92 2.51
N GLU A 16 -19.92 5.15 1.22
CA GLU A 16 -19.34 4.36 0.13
C GLU A 16 -17.84 4.66 0.00
N LEU A 17 -17.01 3.64 0.20
CA LEU A 17 -15.58 3.66 -0.05
C LEU A 17 -15.26 2.93 -1.34
N LYS A 18 -14.34 3.49 -2.11
CA LYS A 18 -13.75 2.93 -3.31
C LYS A 18 -12.33 2.48 -3.02
N ILE A 19 -11.97 1.29 -3.47
CA ILE A 19 -10.62 0.75 -3.37
C ILE A 19 -10.08 0.54 -4.77
N ILE A 20 -8.87 1.05 -5.02
CA ILE A 20 -8.14 0.80 -6.25
C ILE A 20 -6.71 0.32 -5.93
N PRO A 21 -6.18 -0.68 -6.64
CA PRO A 21 -4.78 -1.04 -6.54
C PRO A 21 -3.92 -0.10 -7.40
N VAL A 22 -2.89 0.50 -6.81
CA VAL A 22 -1.86 1.28 -7.50
C VAL A 22 -0.56 0.49 -7.47
N ALA A 23 -0.02 0.13 -8.64
CA ALA A 23 1.24 -0.61 -8.69
C ALA A 23 2.41 0.26 -8.24
N LEU A 24 3.10 -0.15 -7.17
CA LEU A 24 4.37 0.47 -6.73
C LEU A 24 5.55 -0.19 -7.45
N ASN A 25 5.51 -1.53 -7.59
CA ASN A 25 6.45 -2.31 -8.39
C ASN A 25 5.72 -3.55 -8.93
N LEU A 26 5.42 -3.55 -10.24
CA LEU A 26 4.62 -4.61 -10.86
C LEU A 26 5.36 -5.95 -10.93
N ASP A 27 6.65 -5.93 -11.24
CA ASP A 27 7.48 -7.14 -11.40
C ASP A 27 7.63 -7.90 -10.07
N LYS A 28 7.52 -7.18 -8.95
CA LYS A 28 7.59 -7.73 -7.59
C LYS A 28 6.24 -7.83 -6.89
N GLU A 29 5.15 -7.60 -7.64
CA GLU A 29 3.78 -7.66 -7.14
C GLU A 29 3.55 -6.80 -5.88
N ILE A 30 4.18 -5.62 -5.83
CA ILE A 30 4.01 -4.66 -4.74
C ILE A 30 2.99 -3.60 -5.18
N TYR A 31 1.87 -3.55 -4.47
CA TYR A 31 0.77 -2.64 -4.73
C TYR A 31 0.46 -1.78 -3.51
N LEU A 32 -0.06 -0.60 -3.76
CA LEU A 32 -0.71 0.26 -2.78
C LEU A 32 -2.22 0.12 -2.97
N LEU A 33 -2.91 -0.42 -1.97
CA LEU A 33 -4.37 -0.41 -1.91
C LEU A 33 -4.83 0.96 -1.43
N HIS A 34 -5.33 1.72 -2.38
CA HIS A 34 -5.77 3.09 -2.20
C HIS A 34 -7.26 3.13 -1.91
N VAL A 35 -7.63 3.48 -0.68
CA VAL A 35 -9.03 3.53 -0.20
C VAL A 35 -9.46 4.99 -0.07
N PHE A 36 -10.52 5.37 -0.77
CA PHE A 36 -11.01 6.75 -0.77
C PHE A 36 -12.53 6.82 -0.81
N GLU A 37 -13.08 7.92 -0.29
CA GLU A 37 -14.47 8.30 -0.47
C GLU A 37 -14.57 9.47 -1.47
N GLU A 38 -15.69 9.53 -2.19
CA GLU A 38 -16.05 10.66 -3.05
C GLU A 38 -17.20 11.43 -2.42
N ASN A 39 -16.95 12.70 -2.08
CA ASN A 39 -17.95 13.60 -1.55
C ASN A 39 -18.42 14.56 -2.66
N TYR A 40 -19.57 14.25 -3.26
CA TYR A 40 -20.14 15.04 -4.35
C TYR A 40 -20.60 16.43 -3.93
N ASN A 41 -21.00 16.62 -2.66
CA ASN A 41 -21.41 17.93 -2.15
C ASN A 41 -20.23 18.90 -2.08
N LEU A 42 -19.05 18.39 -1.75
CA LEU A 42 -17.80 19.17 -1.68
C LEU A 42 -16.99 19.13 -2.97
N ASN A 43 -17.41 18.33 -3.96
CA ASN A 43 -16.64 17.99 -5.16
C ASN A 43 -15.18 17.60 -4.84
N LYS A 44 -15.02 16.73 -3.83
CA LYS A 44 -13.71 16.31 -3.29
C LYS A 44 -13.61 14.81 -3.12
N LYS A 45 -12.39 14.31 -3.25
CA LYS A 45 -12.02 12.94 -2.87
C LYS A 45 -11.21 12.98 -1.58
N PHE A 46 -11.45 12.03 -0.71
CA PHE A 46 -10.85 11.98 0.61
C PHE A 46 -10.22 10.61 0.81
N ILE A 47 -8.94 10.59 1.17
CA ILE A 47 -8.27 9.35 1.55
C ILE A 47 -8.89 8.83 2.84
N ARG A 48 -9.24 7.55 2.83
CA ARG A 48 -9.75 6.81 3.97
C ARG A 48 -8.80 5.69 4.37
N GLY A 49 -7.87 5.26 3.54
CA GLY A 49 -6.82 4.33 3.95
C GLY A 49 -5.82 4.03 2.84
N GLU A 50 -4.61 3.64 3.23
CA GLU A 50 -3.56 3.21 2.33
C GLU A 50 -2.89 1.98 2.94
N LEU A 51 -2.80 0.90 2.18
CA LEU A 51 -2.15 -0.33 2.63
C LEU A 51 -1.23 -0.85 1.56
N VAL A 52 -0.08 -1.37 1.95
CA VAL A 52 0.82 -2.06 1.04
C VAL A 52 0.40 -3.51 0.98
N LEU A 53 0.20 -3.99 -0.24
CA LEU A 53 0.00 -5.39 -0.56
C LEU A 53 1.26 -5.90 -1.27
N ILE A 54 1.76 -7.05 -0.84
CA ILE A 54 2.87 -7.74 -1.50
C ILE A 54 2.36 -9.12 -1.88
N GLU A 55 2.35 -9.42 -3.18
CA GLU A 55 1.66 -10.58 -3.73
C GLU A 55 0.19 -10.57 -3.27
N ASN A 56 -0.20 -11.48 -2.37
CA ASN A 56 -1.55 -11.59 -1.82
C ASN A 56 -1.62 -11.27 -0.31
N GLU A 57 -0.56 -10.74 0.29
CA GLU A 57 -0.48 -10.45 1.73
C GLU A 57 -0.52 -8.96 2.03
N ILE A 58 -1.37 -8.58 3.00
CA ILE A 58 -1.35 -7.22 3.58
C ILE A 58 -0.05 -7.05 4.36
N PHE A 59 0.80 -6.16 3.88
CA PHE A 59 2.13 -5.91 4.46
C PHE A 59 2.12 -4.82 5.53
N THR A 60 1.24 -3.84 5.42
CA THR A 60 1.05 -2.75 6.41
C THR A 60 -0.39 -2.73 6.91
N SER A 61 -0.62 -2.35 8.17
CA SER A 61 -1.96 -2.48 8.79
C SER A 61 -2.73 -1.17 8.94
N THR A 62 -2.03 -0.03 8.82
CA THR A 62 -2.57 1.32 8.97
C THR A 62 -1.93 2.28 7.97
N PHE A 63 -2.54 3.43 7.75
CA PHE A 63 -1.97 4.55 7.02
C PHE A 63 -0.61 4.96 7.58
N ALA A 64 -0.48 5.04 8.91
CA ALA A 64 0.78 5.36 9.58
C ALA A 64 1.85 4.29 9.33
N ASP A 65 1.48 3.01 9.37
CA ASP A 65 2.38 1.90 9.02
C ASP A 65 2.84 1.98 7.56
N THR A 66 1.93 2.31 6.64
CA THR A 66 2.22 2.52 5.22
C THR A 66 3.18 3.68 5.00
N VAL A 67 2.92 4.84 5.62
CA VAL A 67 3.84 5.99 5.55
C VAL A 67 5.22 5.61 6.09
N HIS A 68 5.29 4.90 7.22
CA HIS A 68 6.57 4.46 7.78
C HIS A 68 7.34 3.55 6.81
N PHE A 69 6.68 2.56 6.19
CA PHE A 69 7.30 1.73 5.16
C PHE A 69 7.84 2.55 3.98
N ILE A 70 7.06 3.52 3.50
CA ILE A 70 7.47 4.38 2.38
C ILE A 70 8.67 5.26 2.75
N GLU A 71 8.73 5.78 3.98
CA GLU A 71 9.88 6.53 4.47
C GLU A 71 11.13 5.64 4.61
N GLU A 72 10.99 4.39 5.02
CA GLU A 72 12.12 3.44 5.03
C GLU A 72 12.70 3.22 3.62
N LEU A 73 11.86 3.18 2.57
CA LEU A 73 12.32 3.14 1.18
C LEU A 73 13.08 4.41 0.79
N ASN A 74 12.61 5.58 1.24
CA ASN A 74 13.24 6.88 0.97
C ASN A 74 14.64 6.98 1.62
N LEU A 75 14.79 6.40 2.81
CA LEU A 75 16.03 6.36 3.59
C LEU A 75 17.04 5.31 3.09
N PHE A 76 16.89 4.79 1.86
CA PHE A 76 17.70 3.71 1.27
C PHE A 76 19.20 3.78 1.61
N ASP A 77 19.82 4.96 1.43
CA ASP A 77 21.27 5.13 1.61
C ASP A 77 21.70 5.26 3.07
N THR A 78 20.82 5.79 3.91
CA THR A 78 21.07 6.11 5.32
C THR A 78 20.50 5.07 6.27
N GLY A 79 19.92 3.99 5.73
CA GLY A 79 19.03 3.10 6.45
C GLY A 79 19.57 2.64 7.80
N ASN A 80 18.63 2.45 8.73
CA ASN A 80 18.89 2.13 10.12
C ASN A 80 18.62 0.63 10.35
N ASN A 81 19.44 -0.04 11.17
CA ASN A 81 19.19 -1.43 11.59
C ASN A 81 17.90 -1.59 12.41
N GLN A 82 17.28 -0.47 12.81
CA GLN A 82 15.98 -0.40 13.49
C GLN A 82 14.78 -0.35 12.54
N ASN A 83 14.99 -0.38 11.23
CA ASN A 83 13.89 -0.43 10.25
C ASN A 83 12.93 -1.60 10.55
N LYS A 84 11.64 -1.33 10.55
CA LYS A 84 10.56 -2.29 10.85
C LYS A 84 10.29 -3.21 9.65
N TYR A 85 10.34 -2.69 8.43
CA TYR A 85 9.87 -3.41 7.24
C TYR A 85 10.99 -3.87 6.30
N LEU A 86 12.15 -3.22 6.35
CA LEU A 86 13.22 -3.43 5.39
C LEU A 86 14.55 -3.73 6.10
N ASP A 87 15.27 -4.75 5.63
CA ASP A 87 16.67 -5.01 5.99
C ASP A 87 17.60 -4.47 4.92
N ILE A 88 18.73 -3.89 5.34
CA ILE A 88 19.78 -3.51 4.40
C ILE A 88 20.66 -4.74 4.17
N THR A 89 20.75 -5.16 2.92
CA THR A 89 21.56 -6.29 2.50
C THR A 89 22.57 -5.84 1.45
N GLU A 90 23.79 -6.33 1.56
CA GLU A 90 24.86 -6.01 0.61
C GLU A 90 25.32 -7.27 -0.10
N TYR A 91 25.32 -7.23 -1.43
CA TYR A 91 25.85 -8.31 -2.26
C TYR A 91 26.80 -7.72 -3.29
N LYS A 92 28.05 -8.21 -3.32
CA LYS A 92 29.11 -7.73 -4.24
C LYS A 92 29.20 -6.19 -4.28
N ASN A 93 29.27 -5.55 -3.11
CA ASN A 93 29.34 -4.10 -2.93
C ASN A 93 28.10 -3.32 -3.45
N THR A 94 26.99 -4.01 -3.70
CA THR A 94 25.72 -3.39 -4.08
C THR A 94 24.74 -3.53 -2.92
N LYS A 95 24.35 -2.40 -2.34
CA LYS A 95 23.32 -2.33 -1.31
C LYS A 95 21.93 -2.48 -1.92
N ASN A 96 21.12 -3.32 -1.31
CA ASN A 96 19.71 -3.55 -1.62
C ASN A 96 18.91 -3.54 -0.32
N LEU A 97 17.65 -3.12 -0.40
CA LEU A 97 16.71 -3.36 0.68
C LEU A 97 16.07 -4.73 0.48
N LYS A 98 15.98 -5.51 1.54
CA LYS A 98 15.26 -6.79 1.56
C LYS A 98 13.99 -6.60 2.37
N LEU A 99 12.85 -7.02 1.83
CA LEU A 99 11.59 -6.99 2.58
C LEU A 99 11.61 -8.00 3.72
N LYS A 100 11.17 -7.57 4.90
CA LYS A 100 10.92 -8.41 6.08
C LYS A 100 9.53 -9.03 5.96
N THR A 101 9.40 -10.03 5.12
CA THR A 101 8.14 -10.78 4.98
C THR A 101 8.16 -12.04 5.84
N ASN A 102 6.98 -12.58 6.16
CA ASN A 102 6.85 -13.88 6.82
C ASN A 102 6.97 -15.05 5.83
N THR A 103 7.16 -14.76 4.55
CA THR A 103 7.31 -15.77 3.50
C THR A 103 8.78 -16.18 3.36
N ASP A 104 9.04 -17.38 2.87
CA ASP A 104 10.40 -17.85 2.56
C ASP A 104 11.03 -17.12 1.35
N LYS A 105 10.25 -16.25 0.67
CA LYS A 105 10.70 -15.51 -0.50
C LYS A 105 11.54 -14.31 -0.07
N ASN A 106 12.72 -14.21 -0.67
CA ASN A 106 13.59 -13.06 -0.51
C ASN A 106 13.28 -12.04 -1.62
N ILE A 107 12.52 -10.99 -1.28
CA ILE A 107 12.24 -9.89 -2.21
C ILE A 107 13.24 -8.76 -1.95
N PHE A 108 14.06 -8.46 -2.95
CA PHE A 108 15.05 -7.40 -2.91
C PHE A 108 14.60 -6.19 -3.73
N ILE A 109 14.80 -5.00 -3.19
CA ILE A 109 14.47 -3.71 -3.79
C ILE A 109 15.78 -2.96 -3.98
N SER A 110 16.07 -2.64 -5.23
CA SER A 110 17.21 -1.78 -5.59
C SER A 110 16.92 -0.31 -5.31
N LYS A 111 17.96 0.52 -5.31
CA LYS A 111 17.84 1.96 -5.01
C LYS A 111 16.89 2.69 -5.97
N SER A 112 16.96 2.38 -7.25
CA SER A 112 16.08 2.99 -8.26
C SER A 112 14.63 2.59 -8.06
N GLU A 113 14.38 1.34 -7.68
CA GLU A 113 13.03 0.86 -7.38
C GLU A 113 12.46 1.53 -6.14
N ALA A 114 13.23 1.62 -5.06
CA ALA A 114 12.79 2.31 -3.84
C ALA A 114 12.40 3.78 -4.11
N LYS A 115 13.21 4.49 -4.89
CA LYS A 115 12.91 5.87 -5.31
C LYS A 115 11.67 5.97 -6.20
N ALA A 116 11.50 5.02 -7.13
CA ALA A 116 10.33 4.97 -8.00
C ALA A 116 9.05 4.72 -7.19
N MET A 117 9.07 3.73 -6.30
CA MET A 117 7.96 3.40 -5.38
C MET A 117 7.59 4.61 -4.52
N TYR A 118 8.57 5.26 -3.89
CA TYR A 118 8.36 6.47 -3.09
C TYR A 118 7.71 7.60 -3.92
N LYS A 119 8.17 7.79 -5.17
CA LYS A 119 7.59 8.80 -6.06
C LYS A 119 6.15 8.46 -6.45
N ILE A 120 5.85 7.21 -6.80
CA ILE A 120 4.50 6.77 -7.15
C ILE A 120 3.55 6.95 -5.97
N PHE A 121 3.97 6.57 -4.76
CA PHE A 121 3.19 6.80 -3.54
C PHE A 121 2.80 8.27 -3.41
N ASN A 122 3.76 9.19 -3.50
CA ASN A 122 3.46 10.63 -3.42
C ASN A 122 2.52 11.12 -4.53
N LEU A 123 2.65 10.58 -5.74
CA LEU A 123 1.76 10.91 -6.86
C LEU A 123 0.34 10.38 -6.64
N ALA A 124 0.16 9.26 -5.93
CA ALA A 124 -1.15 8.68 -5.64
C ALA A 124 -2.06 9.60 -4.81
N PHE A 125 -1.48 10.52 -4.02
CA PHE A 125 -2.24 11.50 -3.24
C PHE A 125 -2.68 12.73 -4.04
N LEU A 126 -2.18 12.93 -5.26
CA LEU A 126 -2.55 14.11 -6.05
C LEU A 126 -4.04 14.10 -6.40
N GLY A 127 -4.73 15.17 -6.01
CA GLY A 127 -6.18 15.30 -6.21
C GLY A 127 -7.03 14.74 -5.07
N TYR A 128 -6.40 14.21 -4.02
CA TYR A 128 -7.09 13.72 -2.82
C TYR A 128 -6.79 14.59 -1.61
N SER A 129 -7.77 14.74 -0.72
CA SER A 129 -7.59 15.31 0.59
C SER A 129 -7.20 14.22 1.58
N VAL A 130 -6.11 14.46 2.32
CA VAL A 130 -5.59 13.53 3.34
C VAL A 130 -6.11 13.81 4.75
N ALA A 131 -6.81 14.93 4.98
CA ALA A 131 -7.23 15.33 6.32
C ALA A 131 -8.09 14.26 7.03
N THR A 132 -8.96 13.60 6.27
CA THR A 132 -9.90 12.59 6.77
C THR A 132 -9.23 11.29 7.20
N VAL A 133 -8.09 10.91 6.62
CA VAL A 133 -7.45 9.62 6.99
C VAL A 133 -6.91 9.67 8.42
N LEU A 134 -6.53 10.85 8.91
CA LEU A 134 -6.03 11.02 10.27
C LEU A 134 -7.13 10.95 11.33
N GLU A 135 -8.37 11.27 10.96
CA GLU A 135 -9.52 11.29 11.88
C GLU A 135 -10.40 10.05 11.75
N LYS A 136 -10.56 9.55 10.53
CA LYS A 136 -11.56 8.53 10.14
C LYS A 136 -10.92 7.45 9.27
N GLU A 137 -9.71 7.04 9.62
CA GLU A 137 -9.04 5.91 8.97
C GLU A 137 -9.97 4.70 8.85
N PHE A 138 -10.21 4.25 7.64
CA PHE A 138 -10.83 2.97 7.35
C PHE A 138 -9.76 1.88 7.42
N ARG A 139 -9.91 0.99 8.38
CA ARG A 139 -9.01 -0.14 8.57
C ARG A 139 -9.54 -1.34 7.80
N VAL A 140 -8.81 -1.75 6.77
CA VAL A 140 -9.10 -3.02 6.08
C VAL A 140 -8.69 -4.15 7.02
N THR A 141 -9.68 -4.82 7.61
CA THR A 141 -9.44 -6.02 8.40
C THR A 141 -9.23 -7.22 7.47
N PRO A 142 -8.60 -8.32 7.95
CA PRO A 142 -8.51 -9.56 7.19
C PRO A 142 -9.87 -10.08 6.72
N GLN A 143 -10.94 -9.85 7.49
CA GLN A 143 -12.30 -10.24 7.13
C GLN A 143 -12.81 -9.40 5.95
N ILE A 144 -12.59 -8.08 5.98
CA ILE A 144 -12.96 -7.18 4.88
C ILE A 144 -12.17 -7.54 3.63
N LEU A 145 -10.86 -7.78 3.75
CA LEU A 145 -10.04 -8.21 2.61
C LEU A 145 -10.53 -9.55 2.05
N THR A 146 -10.76 -10.55 2.91
CA THR A 146 -11.25 -11.87 2.48
C THR A 146 -12.58 -11.72 1.74
N LYS A 147 -13.49 -10.89 2.25
CA LYS A 147 -14.75 -10.59 1.59
C LYS A 147 -14.54 -9.91 0.24
N LEU A 148 -13.67 -8.90 0.16
CA LEU A 148 -13.32 -8.23 -1.09
C LEU A 148 -12.74 -9.20 -2.11
N LEU A 149 -11.78 -10.04 -1.73
CA LEU A 149 -11.17 -11.00 -2.63
C LEU A 149 -12.17 -12.09 -3.06
N HIS A 150 -13.05 -12.53 -2.16
CA HIS A 150 -14.12 -13.49 -2.47
C HIS A 150 -15.16 -12.91 -3.43
N ASP A 151 -15.71 -11.74 -3.11
CA ASP A 151 -16.78 -11.08 -3.88
C ASP A 151 -16.32 -10.72 -5.30
N ASN A 152 -15.01 -10.63 -5.52
CA ASN A 152 -14.40 -10.36 -6.82
C ASN A 152 -13.71 -11.59 -7.46
N ASN A 153 -13.99 -12.80 -6.96
CA ASN A 153 -13.46 -14.07 -7.49
C ASN A 153 -11.92 -14.15 -7.56
N LEU A 154 -11.22 -13.43 -6.68
CA LEU A 154 -9.76 -13.38 -6.62
C LEU A 154 -9.16 -14.50 -5.75
N LEU A 155 -9.98 -15.21 -4.95
CA LEU A 155 -9.55 -16.33 -4.08
C LEU A 155 -9.64 -17.73 -4.73
N ASN A 156 -10.13 -17.85 -5.97
CA ASN A 156 -10.36 -19.14 -6.63
C ASN A 156 -9.41 -19.42 -7.81
N LYS A 157 -8.12 -19.06 -7.69
CA LYS A 157 -7.09 -19.42 -8.68
C LYS A 157 -5.85 -20.00 -8.03
#